data_AF-H6RLC9-F1
#
_entry.id   AF-H6RLC9-F1
#
_cell.length_a   1.000
_cell.length_b   1.000
_cell.length_c   1.000
_cell.angle_alpha   90.00
_cell.angle_beta   90.00
_cell.angle_gamma   90.00
#
_symmetry.space_group_name_H-M   'P 1'
#
loop_
_entity.id
_entity.type
_entity.pdbx_description
1 polymer ?
#
loop_
_entity_poly.entity_id
_entity_poly.type
_entity_poly.pdbx_seq_one_letter_code
_entity_poly.pdbx_strand_id
1 'polypeptide(L)'
;MSRRRNADERKKLRIGHVSERGAVNAARALLERHGLVVDEVDGRSDYGRDLVVDITEDGALTGSVVGIQVKGDRRFIRADDWELPATPKDRRYWSESSVPVFGILWDPDSGRLRWANLTAYARTASRPGPEDIVRFPPSQALSDETLPALIQAANEHLRLWSPAAVLGLFDTNDEWRRNAVYDCWTLGRSDVRAFVLLRRALPGLRGESLRQAIITLSYLTPHPDIYWHSGNWIPPGIKQQARASFRWSAEELVHLVSAVEERPEETPGWERGGLGQCLWCLLVEDGELERVAAQAVGLAVARSELEVALRLLVIAQARADAPLDMVRQLIELNPRLRAHWYLTELVQDLEEFGFVDVY
;
A
#
# COMPACT_ATOMS: atom_id res chain seq x y z
N MET A 1 -55.27 -25.92 -57.00
CA MET A 1 -53.91 -26.50 -56.80
C MET A 1 -53.04 -25.44 -56.13
N SER A 2 -53.11 -25.38 -54.79
CA SER A 2 -52.06 -25.82 -53.84
C SER A 2 -50.88 -24.86 -53.71
N ARG A 3 -51.06 -23.83 -52.87
CA ARG A 3 -49.96 -23.17 -52.14
C ARG A 3 -49.61 -24.04 -50.94
N ARG A 4 -48.52 -24.81 -51.02
CA ARG A 4 -47.89 -25.36 -49.81
C ARG A 4 -47.12 -24.23 -49.13
N ARG A 5 -47.64 -23.77 -47.99
CA ARG A 5 -46.89 -22.94 -47.03
C ARG A 5 -45.75 -23.80 -46.47
N ASN A 6 -44.51 -23.33 -46.60
CA ASN A 6 -43.39 -23.78 -45.78
C ASN A 6 -43.71 -23.44 -44.33
N ALA A 7 -44.13 -24.44 -43.57
CA ALA A 7 -44.37 -24.36 -42.14
C ALA A 7 -43.30 -25.18 -41.43
N ASP A 8 -42.07 -24.66 -41.31
CA ASP A 8 -41.17 -24.97 -40.16
C ASP A 8 -39.84 -24.17 -40.11
N GLU A 9 -39.80 -22.89 -40.50
CA GLU A 9 -38.61 -22.07 -40.19
C GLU A 9 -38.74 -21.43 -38.80
N ARG A 10 -38.33 -22.19 -37.78
CA ARG A 10 -38.22 -21.68 -36.41
C ARG A 10 -37.08 -20.67 -36.31
N LYS A 11 -37.27 -19.61 -35.52
CA LYS A 11 -36.20 -18.66 -35.16
C LYS A 11 -35.05 -19.45 -34.52
N LYS A 12 -33.90 -19.46 -35.18
CA LYS A 12 -32.67 -20.04 -34.63
C LYS A 12 -32.15 -19.13 -33.52
N LEU A 13 -31.96 -19.68 -32.32
CA LEU A 13 -31.27 -19.00 -31.23
C LEU A 13 -29.86 -18.63 -31.70
N ARG A 14 -29.42 -17.41 -31.38
CA ARG A 14 -28.04 -16.99 -31.62
C ARG A 14 -27.14 -17.90 -30.80
N ILE A 15 -26.24 -18.65 -31.44
CA ILE A 15 -25.36 -19.64 -30.78
C ILE A 15 -24.62 -19.03 -29.58
N GLY A 16 -24.26 -17.74 -29.66
CA GLY A 16 -23.65 -16.99 -28.56
C GLY A 16 -24.54 -16.81 -27.31
N HIS A 17 -25.87 -16.79 -27.44
CA HIS A 17 -26.77 -16.64 -26.29
C HIS A 17 -26.79 -17.90 -25.41
N VAL A 18 -26.62 -19.08 -26.01
CA VAL A 18 -26.54 -20.34 -25.25
C VAL A 18 -25.20 -20.44 -24.53
N SER A 19 -24.13 -19.96 -25.16
CA SER A 19 -22.77 -20.12 -24.64
C SER A 19 -22.39 -19.06 -23.60
N GLU A 20 -22.83 -17.81 -23.77
CA GLU A 20 -22.66 -16.73 -22.79
C GLU A 20 -23.48 -16.98 -21.52
N ARG A 21 -24.75 -17.35 -21.67
CA ARG A 21 -25.60 -17.71 -20.52
C ARG A 21 -25.11 -18.97 -19.83
N GLY A 22 -24.62 -19.95 -20.60
CA GLY A 22 -24.02 -21.17 -20.08
C GLY A 22 -22.81 -20.88 -19.18
N ALA A 23 -21.93 -19.99 -19.61
CA ALA A 23 -20.76 -19.58 -18.84
C ALA A 23 -21.12 -18.86 -17.53
N VAL A 24 -22.05 -17.90 -17.59
CA VAL A 24 -22.53 -17.17 -16.39
C VAL A 24 -23.16 -18.13 -15.38
N ASN A 25 -23.99 -19.07 -15.86
CA ASN A 25 -24.63 -20.07 -15.00
C ASN A 25 -23.58 -21.02 -14.38
N ALA A 26 -22.59 -21.46 -15.15
CA ALA A 26 -21.54 -22.34 -14.66
C ALA A 26 -20.68 -21.67 -13.58
N ALA A 27 -20.27 -20.42 -13.82
CA ALA A 27 -19.52 -19.63 -12.84
C ALA A 27 -20.33 -19.39 -11.57
N ARG A 28 -21.59 -18.94 -11.70
CA ARG A 28 -22.47 -18.72 -10.54
C ARG A 28 -22.66 -19.97 -9.71
N ALA A 29 -23.03 -21.08 -10.36
CA ALA A 29 -23.28 -22.34 -9.67
C ALA A 29 -22.04 -22.87 -8.92
N LEU A 30 -20.84 -22.53 -9.35
CA LEU A 30 -19.60 -22.83 -8.61
C LEU A 30 -19.38 -21.89 -7.43
N LEU A 31 -19.60 -20.61 -7.61
CA LEU A 31 -19.38 -19.63 -6.54
C LEU A 31 -20.40 -19.81 -5.39
N GLU A 32 -21.69 -19.93 -5.73
CA GLU A 32 -22.77 -20.04 -4.72
C GLU A 32 -22.70 -21.34 -3.91
N ARG A 33 -22.34 -22.47 -4.53
CA ARG A 33 -22.24 -23.75 -3.80
C ARG A 33 -21.08 -23.78 -2.80
N HIS A 34 -20.12 -22.87 -2.92
CA HIS A 34 -19.03 -22.64 -1.97
C HIS A 34 -19.33 -21.48 -0.99
N GLY A 35 -20.59 -21.06 -0.91
CA GLY A 35 -21.06 -20.11 0.10
C GLY A 35 -20.92 -18.63 -0.27
N LEU A 36 -20.35 -18.31 -1.44
CA LEU A 36 -20.21 -16.92 -1.90
C LEU A 36 -21.58 -16.36 -2.32
N VAL A 37 -21.81 -15.07 -2.10
CA VAL A 37 -23.03 -14.38 -2.56
C VAL A 37 -22.76 -13.78 -3.93
N VAL A 38 -23.61 -14.08 -4.92
CA VAL A 38 -23.40 -13.72 -6.32
C VAL A 38 -24.59 -12.93 -6.86
N ASP A 39 -24.33 -11.69 -7.27
CA ASP A 39 -25.30 -10.83 -7.94
C ASP A 39 -24.99 -10.73 -9.44
N GLU A 40 -26.01 -10.91 -10.29
CA GLU A 40 -25.90 -10.68 -11.73
C GLU A 40 -26.05 -9.19 -12.04
N VAL A 41 -25.15 -8.65 -12.88
CA VAL A 41 -25.27 -7.26 -13.33
C VAL A 41 -26.26 -7.21 -14.50
N ASP A 42 -27.34 -6.42 -14.36
CA ASP A 42 -28.35 -6.27 -15.42
C ASP A 42 -27.73 -5.73 -16.72
N GLY A 43 -27.99 -6.42 -17.84
CA GLY A 43 -27.38 -6.20 -19.15
C GLY A 43 -27.65 -4.82 -19.79
N ARG A 44 -28.46 -3.97 -19.16
CA ARG A 44 -28.59 -2.54 -19.51
C ARG A 44 -27.40 -1.70 -19.02
N SER A 45 -26.58 -2.25 -18.12
CA SER A 45 -25.40 -1.61 -17.49
C SER A 45 -24.10 -2.38 -17.77
N ASP A 46 -24.08 -3.26 -18.78
CA ASP A 46 -22.91 -4.08 -19.11
C ASP A 46 -21.78 -3.25 -19.74
N TYR A 47 -20.85 -2.83 -18.89
CA TYR A 47 -19.59 -2.20 -19.26
C TYR A 47 -18.38 -3.10 -18.95
N GLY A 48 -18.57 -4.43 -18.85
CA GLY A 48 -17.48 -5.38 -18.62
C GLY A 48 -17.47 -6.08 -17.26
N ARG A 49 -18.62 -6.19 -16.58
CA ARG A 49 -18.83 -7.04 -15.39
C ARG A 49 -20.14 -7.80 -15.55
N ASP A 50 -20.06 -9.12 -15.51
CA ASP A 50 -21.21 -10.00 -15.64
C ASP A 50 -21.75 -10.37 -14.24
N LEU A 51 -20.86 -10.49 -13.24
CA LEU A 51 -21.20 -10.80 -11.85
C LEU A 51 -20.51 -9.83 -10.87
N VAL A 52 -21.16 -9.63 -9.73
CA VAL A 52 -20.58 -9.08 -8.50
C VAL A 52 -20.63 -10.18 -7.44
N VAL A 53 -19.55 -10.37 -6.70
CA VAL A 53 -19.41 -11.46 -5.75
C VAL A 53 -18.92 -10.94 -4.41
N ASP A 54 -19.69 -11.15 -3.35
CA ASP A 54 -19.25 -10.96 -1.98
C ASP A 54 -18.53 -12.21 -1.49
N ILE A 55 -17.32 -12.01 -0.97
CA ILE A 55 -16.54 -13.07 -0.36
C ILE A 55 -17.06 -13.33 1.05
N THR A 56 -17.29 -14.61 1.36
CA THR A 56 -17.75 -15.07 2.66
C THR A 56 -16.70 -15.91 3.37
N GLU A 57 -16.67 -15.86 4.68
CA GLU A 57 -15.85 -16.72 5.54
C GLU A 57 -16.74 -17.22 6.70
N ASP A 58 -16.74 -18.52 6.95
CA ASP A 58 -17.58 -19.18 7.98
C ASP A 58 -19.07 -18.81 7.95
N GLY A 59 -19.62 -18.58 6.75
CA GLY A 59 -21.02 -18.21 6.54
C GLY A 59 -21.34 -16.74 6.83
N ALA A 60 -20.33 -15.90 7.07
CA ALA A 60 -20.47 -14.45 7.24
C ALA A 60 -19.87 -13.69 6.05
N LEU A 61 -20.48 -12.54 5.72
CA LEU A 61 -19.92 -11.61 4.73
C LEU A 61 -18.63 -10.99 5.28
N THR A 62 -17.56 -11.01 4.49
CA THR A 62 -16.27 -10.40 4.87
C THR A 62 -16.21 -8.90 4.57
N GLY A 63 -17.17 -8.38 3.78
CA GLY A 63 -17.13 -7.03 3.22
C GLY A 63 -16.23 -6.89 1.98
N SER A 64 -15.53 -7.95 1.59
CA SER A 64 -14.75 -8.02 0.36
C SER A 64 -15.65 -8.31 -0.84
N VAL A 65 -15.55 -7.46 -1.87
CA VAL A 65 -16.34 -7.59 -3.11
C VAL A 65 -15.42 -7.64 -4.31
N VAL A 66 -15.69 -8.55 -5.24
CA VAL A 66 -15.03 -8.60 -6.56
C VAL A 66 -16.05 -8.58 -7.69
N GLY A 67 -15.66 -7.99 -8.82
CA GLY A 67 -16.39 -8.09 -10.08
C GLY A 67 -15.82 -9.25 -10.88
N ILE A 68 -16.69 -9.98 -11.58
CA ILE A 68 -16.28 -11.05 -12.49
C ILE A 68 -16.81 -10.76 -13.89
N GLN A 69 -15.90 -10.80 -14.86
CA GLN A 69 -16.22 -10.83 -16.28
C GLN A 69 -16.16 -12.27 -16.78
N VAL A 70 -17.26 -12.74 -17.35
CA VAL A 70 -17.44 -14.12 -17.80
C VAL A 70 -17.54 -14.16 -19.33
N LYS A 71 -16.78 -15.04 -19.97
CA LYS A 71 -16.90 -15.31 -21.41
C LYS A 71 -16.93 -16.80 -21.70
N GLY A 72 -17.84 -17.20 -22.58
CA GLY A 72 -18.15 -18.60 -22.90
C GLY A 72 -18.14 -18.95 -24.37
N ASP A 73 -17.33 -18.26 -25.19
CA ASP A 73 -17.29 -18.49 -26.65
C ASP A 73 -15.99 -19.23 -27.03
N ARG A 74 -16.09 -20.21 -27.93
CA ARG A 74 -14.94 -20.95 -28.48
C ARG A 74 -13.88 -20.04 -29.10
N ARG A 75 -14.23 -18.82 -29.49
CA ARG A 75 -13.28 -17.83 -30.02
C ARG A 75 -12.16 -17.47 -29.04
N PHE A 76 -12.38 -17.64 -27.74
CA PHE A 76 -11.38 -17.40 -26.69
C PHE A 76 -10.55 -18.64 -26.33
N ILE A 77 -10.84 -19.79 -26.96
CA ILE A 77 -10.30 -21.09 -26.55
C ILE A 77 -9.73 -21.81 -27.78
N ARG A 78 -8.41 -22.02 -27.79
CA ARG A 78 -7.71 -22.76 -28.83
C ARG A 78 -6.86 -23.86 -28.18
N ALA A 79 -7.39 -25.08 -28.14
CA ALA A 79 -6.78 -26.19 -27.42
C ALA A 79 -6.51 -25.81 -25.94
N ASP A 80 -5.25 -25.73 -25.53
CA ASP A 80 -4.86 -25.31 -24.16
C ASP A 80 -4.57 -23.81 -24.02
N ASP A 81 -4.57 -23.06 -25.12
CA ASP A 81 -4.38 -21.61 -25.13
C ASP A 81 -5.73 -20.90 -24.96
N TRP A 82 -5.94 -20.36 -23.76
CA TRP A 82 -7.16 -19.65 -23.38
C TRP A 82 -6.84 -18.18 -23.21
N GLU A 83 -7.43 -17.35 -24.05
CA GLU A 83 -6.99 -15.98 -24.26
C GLU A 83 -8.16 -15.01 -24.42
N LEU A 84 -8.09 -13.89 -23.71
CA LEU A 84 -9.05 -12.79 -23.82
C LEU A 84 -8.34 -11.55 -24.39
N PRO A 85 -8.70 -11.09 -25.60
CA PRO A 85 -8.23 -9.82 -26.12
C PRO A 85 -8.67 -8.67 -25.21
N ALA A 86 -7.73 -7.81 -24.82
CA ALA A 86 -7.95 -6.68 -23.93
C ALA A 86 -7.84 -5.36 -24.69
N THR A 87 -8.98 -4.78 -25.07
CA THR A 87 -8.96 -3.48 -25.75
C THR A 87 -8.46 -2.38 -24.80
N PRO A 88 -8.01 -1.22 -25.32
CA PRO A 88 -7.64 -0.08 -24.47
C PRO A 88 -8.77 0.35 -23.52
N LYS A 89 -10.04 0.20 -23.93
CA LYS A 89 -11.20 0.52 -23.08
C LYS A 89 -11.36 -0.49 -21.94
N ASP A 90 -11.23 -1.78 -22.24
CA ASP A 90 -11.35 -2.84 -21.23
C ASP A 90 -10.28 -2.68 -20.15
N ARG A 91 -9.03 -2.45 -20.55
CA ARG A 91 -7.94 -2.25 -19.58
C ARG A 91 -8.11 -1.00 -18.75
N ARG A 92 -8.54 0.10 -19.36
CA ARG A 92 -8.83 1.33 -18.61
C ARG A 92 -9.92 1.06 -17.58
N TYR A 93 -10.99 0.36 -17.97
CA TYR A 93 -12.03 -0.04 -17.05
C TYR A 93 -11.50 -0.91 -15.92
N TRP A 94 -10.76 -1.99 -16.21
CA TRP A 94 -10.22 -2.89 -15.19
C TRP A 94 -9.21 -2.23 -14.25
N SER A 95 -8.38 -1.30 -14.75
CA SER A 95 -7.35 -0.63 -13.94
C SER A 95 -7.92 0.47 -13.06
N GLU A 96 -8.89 1.24 -13.57
CA GLU A 96 -9.53 2.36 -12.87
C GLU A 96 -10.66 1.92 -11.93
N SER A 97 -11.11 0.66 -12.03
CA SER A 97 -12.23 0.21 -11.20
C SER A 97 -11.90 0.11 -9.71
N SER A 98 -12.84 0.58 -8.88
CA SER A 98 -12.76 0.52 -7.42
C SER A 98 -12.96 -0.88 -6.85
N VAL A 99 -13.64 -1.74 -7.60
CA VAL A 99 -13.81 -3.17 -7.30
C VAL A 99 -12.88 -3.96 -8.23
N PRO A 100 -12.01 -4.85 -7.73
CA PRO A 100 -11.16 -5.66 -8.60
C PRO A 100 -11.99 -6.52 -9.56
N VAL A 101 -11.50 -6.66 -10.79
CA VAL A 101 -12.16 -7.44 -11.85
C VAL A 101 -11.34 -8.70 -12.14
N PHE A 102 -11.98 -9.85 -11.98
CA PHE A 102 -11.45 -11.15 -12.37
C PHE A 102 -12.16 -11.61 -13.64
N GLY A 103 -11.42 -12.30 -14.50
CA GLY A 103 -11.93 -12.93 -15.70
C GLY A 103 -12.21 -14.40 -15.43
N ILE A 104 -13.30 -14.92 -15.97
CA ILE A 104 -13.56 -16.35 -16.07
C ILE A 104 -13.88 -16.69 -17.52
N LEU A 105 -13.14 -17.66 -18.06
CA LEU A 105 -13.44 -18.28 -19.35
C LEU A 105 -14.08 -19.64 -19.10
N TRP A 106 -15.08 -19.98 -19.91
CA TRP A 106 -15.79 -21.26 -19.90
C TRP A 106 -15.71 -21.93 -21.27
N ASP A 107 -15.31 -23.20 -21.28
CA ASP A 107 -15.33 -24.02 -22.48
C ASP A 107 -16.69 -24.73 -22.63
N PRO A 108 -17.49 -24.40 -23.67
CA PRO A 108 -18.79 -25.03 -23.88
C PRO A 108 -18.73 -26.52 -24.21
N ASP A 109 -17.60 -27.03 -24.71
CA ASP A 109 -17.48 -28.45 -25.06
C ASP A 109 -17.14 -29.31 -23.85
N SER A 110 -16.15 -28.87 -23.05
CA SER A 110 -15.65 -29.64 -21.91
C SER A 110 -16.29 -29.24 -20.58
N GLY A 111 -17.00 -28.11 -20.53
CA GLY A 111 -17.57 -27.54 -19.31
C GLY A 111 -16.54 -26.92 -18.37
N ARG A 112 -15.26 -26.89 -18.75
CA ARG A 112 -14.16 -26.42 -17.89
C ARG A 112 -14.18 -24.90 -17.73
N LEU A 113 -13.69 -24.44 -16.58
CA LEU A 113 -13.51 -23.02 -16.29
C LEU A 113 -12.02 -22.72 -16.05
N ARG A 114 -11.57 -21.53 -16.42
CA ARG A 114 -10.27 -20.96 -16.02
C ARG A 114 -10.44 -19.50 -15.63
N TRP A 115 -9.56 -19.01 -14.77
CA TRP A 115 -9.63 -17.64 -14.27
C TRP A 115 -8.32 -16.85 -14.45
N ALA A 116 -8.43 -15.51 -14.41
CA ALA A 116 -7.29 -14.60 -14.41
C ALA A 116 -7.65 -13.29 -13.69
N ASN A 117 -6.65 -12.61 -13.09
CA ASN A 117 -6.86 -11.30 -12.47
C ASN A 117 -6.70 -10.18 -13.52
N LEU A 118 -7.81 -9.67 -14.04
CA LEU A 118 -7.83 -8.67 -15.11
C LEU A 118 -7.34 -7.30 -14.61
N THR A 119 -7.68 -6.93 -13.38
CA THR A 119 -7.21 -5.68 -12.77
C THR A 119 -5.69 -5.70 -12.57
N ALA A 120 -5.11 -6.79 -12.07
CA ALA A 120 -3.66 -6.91 -11.93
C ALA A 120 -2.96 -6.85 -13.29
N TYR A 121 -3.48 -7.55 -14.30
CA TYR A 121 -2.98 -7.47 -15.67
C TYR A 121 -2.97 -6.03 -16.20
N ALA A 122 -4.10 -5.32 -16.08
CA ALA A 122 -4.25 -3.96 -16.59
C ALA A 122 -3.32 -2.94 -15.91
N ARG A 123 -3.00 -3.14 -14.63
CA ARG A 123 -2.15 -2.24 -13.83
C ARG A 123 -0.65 -2.49 -14.00
N THR A 124 -0.25 -3.68 -14.46
CA THR A 124 1.15 -4.08 -14.64
C THR A 124 1.65 -3.90 -16.07
N ALA A 125 0.76 -3.73 -17.05
CA ALA A 125 1.13 -3.51 -18.43
C ALA A 125 1.70 -2.08 -18.65
N SER A 126 3.02 -1.97 -18.82
CA SER A 126 3.74 -0.69 -18.84
C SER A 126 3.42 0.24 -20.02
N ARG A 127 2.84 -0.26 -21.13
CA ARG A 127 2.29 0.56 -22.24
C ARG A 127 1.22 -0.21 -23.05
N PRO A 128 0.13 0.45 -23.50
CA PRO A 128 -0.87 -0.17 -24.36
C PRO A 128 -0.35 -0.56 -25.74
N GLY A 129 -0.28 -1.87 -26.04
CA GLY A 129 -0.22 -2.39 -27.40
C GLY A 129 -1.63 -2.56 -28.00
N PRO A 130 -1.79 -2.52 -29.33
CA PRO A 130 -3.08 -2.75 -29.99
C PRO A 130 -3.59 -4.21 -29.88
N GLU A 131 -2.73 -5.16 -29.49
CA GLU A 131 -3.05 -6.60 -29.36
C GLU A 131 -2.62 -7.16 -27.99
N ASP A 132 -2.99 -6.47 -26.91
CA ASP A 132 -2.74 -6.97 -25.56
C ASP A 132 -3.73 -8.11 -25.24
N ILE A 133 -3.19 -9.27 -24.89
CA ILE A 133 -3.94 -10.50 -24.65
C ILE A 133 -3.74 -10.94 -23.20
N VAL A 134 -4.84 -11.17 -22.49
CA VAL A 134 -4.83 -11.82 -21.17
C VAL A 134 -4.83 -13.32 -21.35
N ARG A 135 -3.86 -14.00 -20.75
CA ARG A 135 -3.77 -15.46 -20.76
C ARG A 135 -4.40 -16.08 -19.52
N PHE A 136 -5.10 -17.19 -19.72
CA PHE A 136 -5.75 -17.99 -18.69
C PHE A 136 -5.05 -19.36 -18.62
N PRO A 137 -3.91 -19.45 -17.91
CA PRO A 137 -3.07 -20.62 -17.96
C PRO A 137 -3.76 -21.84 -17.32
N PRO A 138 -3.38 -23.08 -17.69
CA PRO A 138 -3.94 -24.28 -17.08
C PRO A 138 -3.80 -24.36 -15.56
N SER A 139 -2.77 -23.71 -14.99
CA SER A 139 -2.57 -23.59 -13.54
C SER A 139 -3.66 -22.78 -12.84
N GLN A 140 -4.43 -21.99 -13.58
CA GLN A 140 -5.59 -21.23 -13.09
C GLN A 140 -6.91 -21.89 -13.52
N ALA A 141 -6.95 -23.22 -13.56
CA ALA A 141 -8.19 -23.97 -13.65
C ALA A 141 -9.11 -23.59 -12.47
N LEU A 142 -10.41 -23.53 -12.73
CA LEU A 142 -11.42 -23.18 -11.74
C LEU A 142 -12.39 -24.36 -11.56
N SER A 143 -12.28 -25.04 -10.43
CA SER A 143 -13.12 -26.16 -9.99
C SER A 143 -13.41 -26.04 -8.49
N ASP A 144 -14.12 -27.01 -7.93
CA ASP A 144 -14.36 -27.10 -6.49
C ASP A 144 -13.06 -27.12 -5.69
N GLU A 145 -12.03 -27.81 -6.19
CA GLU A 145 -10.74 -27.95 -5.51
C GLU A 145 -9.87 -26.70 -5.62
N THR A 146 -10.02 -25.91 -6.70
CA THR A 146 -9.14 -24.77 -6.99
C THR A 146 -9.78 -23.41 -6.74
N LEU A 147 -11.08 -23.35 -6.47
CA LEU A 147 -11.76 -22.11 -6.08
C LEU A 147 -11.09 -21.39 -4.91
N PRO A 148 -10.58 -22.06 -3.86
CA PRO A 148 -9.84 -21.38 -2.78
C PRO A 148 -8.67 -20.53 -3.28
N ALA A 149 -8.00 -20.93 -4.38
CA ALA A 149 -6.91 -20.15 -4.96
C ALA A 149 -7.40 -18.84 -5.60
N LEU A 150 -8.58 -18.84 -6.23
CA LEU A 150 -9.22 -17.61 -6.73
C LEU A 150 -9.59 -16.69 -5.57
N ILE A 151 -10.17 -17.23 -4.51
CA ILE A 151 -10.55 -16.45 -3.31
C ILE A 151 -9.31 -15.85 -2.64
N GLN A 152 -8.25 -16.64 -2.49
CA GLN A 152 -6.97 -16.16 -1.96
C GLN A 152 -6.42 -15.02 -2.82
N ALA A 153 -6.34 -15.18 -4.14
CA ALA A 153 -5.85 -14.14 -5.03
C ALA A 153 -6.73 -12.88 -5.03
N ALA A 154 -8.05 -13.04 -4.87
CA ALA A 154 -8.99 -11.94 -4.70
C ALA A 154 -8.73 -11.17 -3.40
N ASN A 155 -8.60 -11.88 -2.28
CA ASN A 155 -8.32 -11.28 -0.97
C ASN A 155 -6.95 -10.60 -0.94
N GLU A 156 -5.91 -11.24 -1.49
CA GLU A 156 -4.58 -10.64 -1.62
C GLU A 156 -4.64 -9.36 -2.47
N HIS A 157 -5.35 -9.38 -3.60
CA HIS A 157 -5.49 -8.20 -4.44
C HIS A 157 -6.29 -7.09 -3.75
N LEU A 158 -7.39 -7.42 -3.06
CA LEU A 158 -8.19 -6.45 -2.31
C LEU A 158 -7.40 -5.81 -1.18
N ARG A 159 -6.59 -6.58 -0.44
CA ARG A 159 -5.68 -6.05 0.58
C ARG A 159 -4.67 -5.08 -0.03
N LEU A 160 -4.05 -5.46 -1.13
CA LEU A 160 -3.03 -4.67 -1.80
C LEU A 160 -3.56 -3.38 -2.48
N TRP A 161 -4.84 -3.35 -2.86
CA TRP A 161 -5.38 -2.32 -3.75
C TRP A 161 -6.68 -1.64 -3.28
N SER A 162 -7.18 -1.94 -2.08
CA SER A 162 -8.30 -1.21 -1.49
C SER A 162 -7.84 0.16 -1.00
N PRO A 163 -8.49 1.28 -1.39
CA PRO A 163 -8.27 2.58 -0.77
C PRO A 163 -8.51 2.58 0.75
N ALA A 164 -9.26 1.60 1.28
CA ALA A 164 -9.48 1.44 2.71
C ALA A 164 -8.25 0.91 3.46
N ALA A 165 -7.29 0.27 2.77
CA ALA A 165 -6.09 -0.26 3.40
C ALA A 165 -5.27 0.84 4.10
N VAL A 166 -5.10 1.98 3.43
CA VAL A 166 -4.41 3.15 4.01
C VAL A 166 -5.27 3.94 5.01
N LEU A 167 -6.59 3.75 5.02
CA LEU A 167 -7.46 4.36 6.04
C LEU A 167 -7.21 3.75 7.43
N GLY A 168 -6.65 2.54 7.49
CA GLY A 168 -6.20 1.92 8.74
C GLY A 168 -5.18 2.76 9.51
N LEU A 169 -4.49 3.74 8.87
CA LEU A 169 -3.60 4.69 9.55
C LEU A 169 -4.31 5.50 10.66
N PHE A 170 -5.63 5.65 10.55
CA PHE A 170 -6.45 6.41 11.48
C PHE A 170 -7.24 5.52 12.45
N ASP A 171 -6.98 4.21 12.46
CA ASP A 171 -7.62 3.30 13.41
C ASP A 171 -7.14 3.56 14.85
N THR A 172 -7.97 3.21 15.82
CA THR A 172 -7.63 3.28 17.25
C THR A 172 -6.64 2.20 17.67
N ASN A 173 -6.66 1.04 17.03
CA ASN A 173 -5.82 -0.11 17.34
C ASN A 173 -4.48 -0.05 16.56
N ASP A 174 -3.38 -0.20 17.30
CA ASP A 174 -2.03 -0.03 16.78
C ASP A 174 -1.61 -1.11 15.77
N GLU A 175 -2.11 -2.33 15.90
CA GLU A 175 -1.84 -3.41 14.97
C GLU A 175 -2.42 -3.13 13.59
N TRP A 176 -3.66 -2.62 13.55
CA TRP A 176 -4.30 -2.20 12.30
C TRP A 176 -3.59 -1.01 11.67
N ARG A 177 -3.16 -0.02 12.47
CA ARG A 177 -2.31 1.07 11.99
C ARG A 177 -1.01 0.54 11.39
N ARG A 178 -0.36 -0.42 12.03
CA ARG A 178 0.89 -1.04 11.55
C ARG A 178 0.69 -1.75 10.21
N ASN A 179 -0.42 -2.47 10.03
CA ASN A 179 -0.77 -3.06 8.74
C ASN A 179 -0.96 -1.98 7.67
N ALA A 180 -1.63 -0.88 8.02
CA ALA A 180 -1.82 0.26 7.11
C ALA A 180 -0.48 0.93 6.70
N VAL A 181 0.52 0.96 7.60
CA VAL A 181 1.88 1.41 7.26
C VAL A 181 2.50 0.50 6.20
N TYR A 182 2.33 -0.82 6.33
CA TYR A 182 2.80 -1.79 5.33
C TYR A 182 2.06 -1.64 3.99
N ASP A 183 0.77 -1.32 4.02
CA ASP A 183 0.00 -1.04 2.81
C ASP A 183 0.49 0.25 2.11
N CYS A 184 0.82 1.29 2.89
CA CYS A 184 1.48 2.49 2.39
C CYS A 184 2.85 2.19 1.77
N TRP A 185 3.65 1.30 2.36
CA TRP A 185 4.91 0.82 1.77
C TRP A 185 4.67 0.17 0.41
N THR A 186 3.72 -0.76 0.36
CA THR A 186 3.47 -1.57 -0.83
C THR A 186 2.97 -0.73 -1.99
N LEU A 187 1.98 0.12 -1.74
CA LEU A 187 1.42 1.05 -2.72
C LEU A 187 2.41 2.18 -3.06
N GLY A 188 3.17 2.65 -2.08
CA GLY A 188 4.14 3.74 -2.21
C GLY A 188 5.18 3.52 -3.30
N ARG A 189 5.57 2.27 -3.54
CA ARG A 189 6.57 1.90 -4.56
C ARG A 189 6.11 2.20 -6.00
N SER A 190 4.81 2.27 -6.23
CA SER A 190 4.21 2.62 -7.54
C SER A 190 3.51 3.97 -7.51
N ASP A 191 3.05 4.45 -6.36
CA ASP A 191 2.35 5.71 -6.19
C ASP A 191 2.84 6.50 -4.97
N VAL A 192 3.56 7.60 -5.24
CA VAL A 192 4.15 8.46 -4.19
C VAL A 192 3.13 8.99 -3.19
N ARG A 193 1.85 9.12 -3.57
CA ARG A 193 0.81 9.66 -2.70
C ARG A 193 0.62 8.82 -1.43
N ALA A 194 0.88 7.52 -1.48
CA ALA A 194 0.79 6.65 -0.31
C ALA A 194 1.89 6.96 0.71
N PHE A 195 3.12 7.25 0.26
CA PHE A 195 4.20 7.70 1.15
C PHE A 195 3.96 9.10 1.70
N VAL A 196 3.43 10.02 0.88
CA VAL A 196 3.06 11.36 1.34
C VAL A 196 1.95 11.28 2.39
N LEU A 197 0.96 10.41 2.20
CA LEU A 197 -0.09 10.16 3.20
C LEU A 197 0.51 9.62 4.50
N LEU A 198 1.37 8.60 4.44
CA LEU A 198 2.05 8.05 5.61
C LEU A 198 2.85 9.12 6.36
N ARG A 199 3.63 9.95 5.63
CA ARG A 199 4.34 11.09 6.22
C ARG A 199 3.37 12.02 6.95
N ARG A 200 2.25 12.39 6.35
CA ARG A 200 1.26 13.30 6.95
C ARG A 200 0.50 12.67 8.13
N ALA A 201 0.46 11.34 8.23
CA ALA A 201 -0.19 10.62 9.32
C ALA A 201 0.71 10.45 10.57
N LEU A 202 2.04 10.63 10.45
CA LEU A 202 2.98 10.48 11.58
C LEU A 202 2.54 11.16 12.89
N PRO A 203 1.99 12.40 12.89
CA PRO A 203 1.57 13.05 14.14
C PRO A 203 0.46 12.30 14.89
N GLY A 204 -0.30 11.44 14.21
CA GLY A 204 -1.37 10.63 14.79
C GLY A 204 -0.97 9.19 15.13
N LEU A 205 0.15 8.68 14.61
CA LEU A 205 0.63 7.33 14.91
C LEU A 205 1.32 7.28 16.28
N ARG A 206 1.24 6.14 16.97
CA ARG A 206 1.86 5.91 18.29
C ARG A 206 2.46 4.50 18.33
N GLY A 207 3.19 4.16 19.38
CA GLY A 207 3.66 2.80 19.61
C GLY A 207 4.44 2.19 18.44
N GLU A 208 4.11 0.95 18.09
CA GLU A 208 4.82 0.19 17.07
C GLU A 208 4.50 0.67 15.66
N SER A 209 3.27 1.11 15.42
CA SER A 209 2.88 1.69 14.12
C SER A 209 3.73 2.92 13.76
N LEU A 210 4.03 3.78 14.74
CA LEU A 210 4.89 4.94 14.54
C LEU A 210 6.34 4.55 14.24
N ARG A 211 6.91 3.61 15.01
CA ARG A 211 8.28 3.13 14.78
C ARG A 211 8.43 2.48 13.41
N GLN A 212 7.47 1.63 13.04
CA GLN A 212 7.41 1.03 11.71
C GLN A 212 7.30 2.11 10.63
N ALA A 213 6.53 3.18 10.84
CA ALA A 213 6.43 4.27 9.89
C ALA A 213 7.75 5.04 9.71
N ILE A 214 8.50 5.29 10.79
CA ILE A 214 9.85 5.90 10.74
C ILE A 214 10.78 5.03 9.90
N ILE A 215 10.84 3.72 10.19
CA ILE A 215 11.66 2.77 9.42
C ILE A 215 11.22 2.75 7.96
N THR A 216 9.92 2.67 7.69
CA THR A 216 9.37 2.58 6.34
C THR A 216 9.73 3.80 5.50
N LEU A 217 9.63 5.00 6.08
CA LEU A 217 9.97 6.24 5.38
C LEU A 217 11.49 6.39 5.20
N SER A 218 12.33 5.78 6.03
CA SER A 218 13.79 5.93 5.94
C SER A 218 14.35 5.33 4.64
N TYR A 219 13.66 4.33 4.05
CA TYR A 219 13.96 3.80 2.71
C TYR A 219 13.83 4.84 1.59
N LEU A 220 13.14 5.95 1.83
CA LEU A 220 13.03 7.04 0.86
C LEU A 220 14.28 7.92 0.84
N THR A 221 15.16 7.79 1.84
CA THR A 221 16.35 8.63 2.05
C THR A 221 17.64 7.92 1.67
N PRO A 222 18.78 8.63 1.59
CA PRO A 222 20.12 8.05 1.46
C PRO A 222 20.61 7.32 2.73
N HIS A 223 19.83 6.39 3.28
CA HIS A 223 20.18 5.68 4.50
C HIS A 223 21.38 4.74 4.29
N PRO A 224 22.46 4.86 5.08
CA PRO A 224 23.72 4.14 4.83
C PRO A 224 23.63 2.65 5.15
N ASP A 225 22.80 2.26 6.11
CA ASP A 225 22.72 0.87 6.62
C ASP A 225 21.51 0.08 6.08
N ILE A 226 20.86 0.55 5.00
CA ILE A 226 19.83 -0.24 4.29
C ILE A 226 20.50 -1.10 3.20
N TYR A 227 20.36 -2.42 3.31
CA TYR A 227 20.78 -3.34 2.27
C TYR A 227 19.75 -3.41 1.14
N TRP A 228 20.08 -2.84 -0.02
CA TRP A 228 19.17 -2.77 -1.16
C TRP A 228 19.09 -4.08 -1.94
N HIS A 229 17.87 -4.55 -2.18
CA HIS A 229 17.57 -5.69 -3.04
C HIS A 229 16.25 -5.46 -3.79
N SER A 230 15.89 -6.38 -4.69
CA SER A 230 14.67 -6.25 -5.52
C SER A 230 13.38 -6.15 -4.69
N GLY A 231 13.37 -6.67 -3.46
CA GLY A 231 12.21 -6.67 -2.56
C GLY A 231 11.98 -5.35 -1.83
N ASN A 232 12.98 -4.49 -1.72
CA ASN A 232 12.88 -3.19 -1.03
C ASN A 232 13.22 -1.98 -1.92
N TRP A 233 13.41 -2.21 -3.22
CA TRP A 233 13.70 -1.16 -4.18
C TRP A 233 12.54 -0.17 -4.34
N ILE A 234 12.86 1.12 -4.33
CA ILE A 234 11.93 2.23 -4.62
C ILE A 234 12.51 3.06 -5.77
N PRO A 235 11.73 3.35 -6.83
CA PRO A 235 12.20 4.15 -7.96
C PRO A 235 12.72 5.54 -7.52
N PRO A 236 13.84 6.04 -8.08
CA PRO A 236 14.41 7.33 -7.69
C PRO A 236 13.43 8.52 -7.80
N GLY A 237 12.58 8.52 -8.83
CA GLY A 237 11.55 9.56 -9.01
C GLY A 237 10.50 9.58 -7.91
N ILE A 238 10.17 8.42 -7.31
CA ILE A 238 9.27 8.31 -6.16
C ILE A 238 9.98 8.83 -4.91
N LYS A 239 11.24 8.42 -4.67
CA LYS A 239 12.04 8.90 -3.54
C LYS A 239 12.15 10.42 -3.53
N GLN A 240 12.50 11.03 -4.67
CA GLN A 240 12.65 12.48 -4.80
C GLN A 240 11.34 13.23 -4.47
N GLN A 241 10.22 12.76 -5.02
CA GLN A 241 8.91 13.39 -4.78
C GLN A 241 8.45 13.22 -3.32
N ALA A 242 8.69 12.05 -2.71
CA ALA A 242 8.31 11.81 -1.31
C ALA A 242 9.15 12.67 -0.35
N ARG A 243 10.48 12.74 -0.56
CA ARG A 243 11.41 13.55 0.27
C ARG A 243 11.06 15.03 0.28
N ALA A 244 10.49 15.57 -0.80
CA ALA A 244 10.01 16.95 -0.84
C ALA A 244 8.92 17.24 0.22
N SER A 245 8.27 16.21 0.77
CA SER A 245 7.30 16.34 1.86
C SER A 245 7.91 16.29 3.26
N PHE A 246 9.22 16.02 3.40
CA PHE A 246 9.90 15.92 4.70
C PHE A 246 10.23 17.34 5.20
N ARG A 247 9.21 17.96 5.76
CA ARG A 247 9.26 19.26 6.46
C ARG A 247 8.63 19.08 7.81
N TRP A 248 9.27 19.55 8.87
CA TRP A 248 8.87 19.24 10.24
C TRP A 248 8.39 20.47 10.98
N SER A 249 7.46 20.27 11.90
CA SER A 249 7.12 21.21 12.96
C SER A 249 7.83 20.83 14.26
N ALA A 250 7.96 21.79 15.18
CA ALA A 250 8.54 21.53 16.50
C ALA A 250 7.77 20.43 17.27
N GLU A 251 6.43 20.43 17.15
CA GLU A 251 5.56 19.39 17.71
C GLU A 251 5.83 18.00 17.14
N GLU A 252 6.03 17.90 15.82
CA GLU A 252 6.38 16.64 15.17
C GLU A 252 7.75 16.15 15.63
N LEU A 253 8.74 17.03 15.77
CA LEU A 253 10.06 16.63 16.24
C LEU A 253 10.03 16.09 17.67
N VAL A 254 9.34 16.78 18.59
CA VAL A 254 9.15 16.27 19.96
C VAL A 254 8.49 14.90 19.91
N HIS A 255 7.37 14.78 19.19
CA HIS A 255 6.62 13.52 19.06
C HIS A 255 7.47 12.36 18.52
N LEU A 256 8.24 12.60 17.45
CA LEU A 256 9.07 11.57 16.82
C LEU A 256 10.27 11.19 17.68
N VAL A 257 10.93 12.16 18.32
CA VAL A 257 12.06 11.89 19.22
C VAL A 257 11.61 11.13 20.45
N SER A 258 10.48 11.50 21.07
CA SER A 258 9.90 10.75 22.20
C SER A 258 9.68 9.29 21.85
N ALA A 259 9.22 8.99 20.63
CA ALA A 259 9.01 7.61 20.19
C ALA A 259 10.29 6.77 20.09
N VAL A 260 11.45 7.40 19.89
CA VAL A 260 12.77 6.75 19.88
C VAL A 260 13.34 6.60 21.29
N GLU A 261 13.10 7.59 22.16
CA GLU A 261 13.51 7.55 23.56
C GLU A 261 12.69 6.56 24.39
N GLU A 262 11.37 6.45 24.17
CA GLU A 262 10.45 5.55 24.88
C GLU A 262 10.52 4.08 24.42
N ARG A 263 11.52 3.71 23.62
CA ARG A 263 11.58 2.38 22.99
C ARG A 263 11.78 1.24 24.03
N PRO A 264 11.36 -0.01 23.70
CA PRO A 264 11.71 -1.17 24.51
C PRO A 264 13.23 -1.37 24.60
N GLU A 265 13.72 -1.85 25.74
CA GLU A 265 15.17 -2.04 26.03
C GLU A 265 15.91 -2.86 24.97
N GLU A 266 15.20 -3.76 24.27
CA GLU A 266 15.76 -4.67 23.26
C GLU A 266 16.00 -4.02 21.89
N THR A 267 15.52 -2.79 21.66
CA THR A 267 15.69 -2.12 20.36
C THR A 267 16.85 -1.12 20.40
N PRO A 268 17.78 -1.19 19.45
CA PRO A 268 18.76 -0.17 19.14
C PRO A 268 18.22 1.25 19.11
N GLY A 269 18.75 2.01 20.06
CA GLY A 269 19.41 3.27 19.86
C GLY A 269 18.79 4.42 19.08
N TRP A 270 19.22 5.57 19.57
CA TRP A 270 20.18 6.35 18.80
C TRP A 270 21.49 5.57 18.70
N GLU A 271 21.59 4.72 17.69
CA GLU A 271 22.82 3.99 17.36
C GLU A 271 22.80 3.67 15.87
N ARG A 272 23.97 3.33 15.32
CA ARG A 272 24.09 2.93 13.93
C ARG A 272 23.26 1.65 13.65
N GLY A 273 22.44 1.68 12.62
CA GLY A 273 21.47 0.63 12.27
C GLY A 273 20.17 0.67 13.08
N GLY A 274 20.08 1.55 14.09
CA GLY A 274 18.93 1.65 14.98
C GLY A 274 17.82 2.58 14.49
N LEU A 275 16.77 2.69 15.32
CA LEU A 275 15.61 3.51 15.00
C LEU A 275 15.95 5.01 14.95
N GLY A 276 16.84 5.47 15.83
CA GLY A 276 17.33 6.84 15.82
C GLY A 276 18.05 7.21 14.52
N GLN A 277 18.78 6.27 13.92
CA GLN A 277 19.38 6.48 12.60
C GLN A 277 18.34 6.60 11.49
N CYS A 278 17.32 5.74 11.53
CA CYS A 278 16.19 5.86 10.61
C CYS A 278 15.53 7.24 10.73
N LEU A 279 15.28 7.71 11.96
CA LEU A 279 14.68 9.02 12.21
C LEU A 279 15.58 10.16 11.71
N TRP A 280 16.86 10.17 12.08
CA TRP A 280 17.80 11.21 11.64
C TRP A 280 17.85 11.33 10.12
N CYS A 281 17.91 10.21 9.40
CA CYS A 281 17.90 10.22 7.93
C CYS A 281 16.65 10.89 7.35
N LEU A 282 15.50 10.85 8.04
CA LEU A 282 14.31 11.62 7.67
C LEU A 282 14.46 13.10 8.01
N LEU A 283 14.98 13.41 9.20
CA LEU A 283 15.07 14.77 9.70
C LEU A 283 15.99 15.65 8.84
N VAL A 284 17.15 15.13 8.44
CA VAL A 284 18.16 15.89 7.65
C VAL A 284 17.71 16.29 6.25
N GLU A 285 16.61 15.73 5.76
CA GLU A 285 15.99 16.13 4.49
C GLU A 285 15.29 17.49 4.58
N ASP A 286 15.05 17.99 5.80
CA ASP A 286 14.53 19.33 6.04
C ASP A 286 15.65 20.37 6.11
N GLY A 287 15.62 21.33 5.17
CA GLY A 287 16.56 22.44 5.12
C GLY A 287 16.45 23.38 6.33
N GLU A 288 15.32 23.36 7.03
CA GLU A 288 15.04 24.20 8.21
C GLU A 288 15.27 23.45 9.54
N LEU A 289 15.88 22.26 9.50
CA LEU A 289 15.98 21.37 10.66
C LEU A 289 16.59 22.07 11.89
N GLU A 290 17.67 22.82 11.73
CA GLU A 290 18.33 23.54 12.84
C GLU A 290 17.33 24.43 13.59
N ARG A 291 16.63 25.30 12.84
CA ARG A 291 15.64 26.24 13.39
C ARG A 291 14.47 25.51 14.04
N VAL A 292 13.95 24.45 13.42
CA VAL A 292 12.80 23.70 13.95
C VAL A 292 13.20 22.88 15.18
N ALA A 293 14.38 22.28 15.20
CA ALA A 293 14.92 21.55 16.35
C ALA A 293 15.15 22.48 17.54
N ALA A 294 15.72 23.66 17.33
CA ALA A 294 15.86 24.68 18.37
C ALA A 294 14.51 25.08 19.01
N GLN A 295 13.45 25.22 18.20
CA GLN A 295 12.09 25.46 18.70
C GLN A 295 11.55 24.25 19.49
N ALA A 296 11.82 23.03 19.02
CA ALA A 296 11.41 21.80 19.67
C ALA A 296 12.07 21.60 21.03
N VAL A 297 13.34 22.01 21.21
CA VAL A 297 14.02 22.00 22.52
C VAL A 297 13.21 22.78 23.56
N GLY A 298 12.82 24.02 23.24
CA GLY A 298 12.02 24.85 24.17
C GLY A 298 10.66 24.23 24.49
N LEU A 299 10.02 23.61 23.49
CA LEU A 299 8.75 22.91 23.66
C LEU A 299 8.88 21.69 24.60
N ALA A 300 9.88 20.84 24.40
CA ALA A 300 10.14 19.67 25.26
C ALA A 300 10.48 20.09 26.70
N VAL A 301 11.28 21.14 26.89
CA VAL A 301 11.58 21.70 28.22
C VAL A 301 10.31 22.21 28.90
N ALA A 302 9.42 22.89 28.18
CA ALA A 302 8.15 23.36 28.70
C ALA A 302 7.25 22.19 29.16
N ARG A 303 7.35 21.03 28.50
CA ARG A 303 6.66 19.77 28.87
C ARG A 303 7.35 18.98 29.97
N SER A 304 8.52 19.42 30.43
CA SER A 304 9.37 18.70 31.40
C SER A 304 9.90 17.36 30.87
N GLU A 305 10.03 17.22 29.56
CA GLU A 305 10.57 16.06 28.86
C GLU A 305 12.08 16.26 28.62
N LEU A 306 12.88 16.21 29.70
CA LEU A 306 14.30 16.62 29.63
C LEU A 306 15.17 15.70 28.76
N GLU A 307 14.92 14.39 28.73
CA GLU A 307 15.64 13.44 27.86
C GLU A 307 15.41 13.78 26.38
N VAL A 308 14.14 13.99 26.01
CA VAL A 308 13.74 14.40 24.65
C VAL A 308 14.33 15.77 24.30
N ALA A 309 14.29 16.73 25.23
CA ALA A 309 14.87 18.05 25.03
C ALA A 309 16.38 17.99 24.79
N LEU A 310 17.10 17.16 25.53
CA LEU A 310 18.53 16.96 25.33
C LEU A 310 18.81 16.33 23.97
N ARG A 311 18.05 15.30 23.56
CA ARG A 311 18.22 14.70 22.24
C ARG A 311 17.95 15.71 21.12
N LEU A 312 16.93 16.55 21.26
CA LEU A 312 16.64 17.63 20.32
C LEU A 312 17.77 18.68 20.27
N LEU A 313 18.47 18.91 21.38
CA LEU A 313 19.64 19.78 21.44
C LEU A 313 20.81 19.19 20.62
N VAL A 314 21.04 17.87 20.75
CA VAL A 314 22.02 17.13 19.92
C VAL A 314 21.65 17.17 18.44
N ILE A 315 20.36 17.01 18.10
CA ILE A 315 19.88 17.10 16.71
C ILE A 315 20.06 18.51 16.16
N ALA A 316 19.74 19.53 16.95
CA ALA A 316 19.87 20.92 16.51
C ALA A 316 21.33 21.25 16.17
N GLN A 317 22.28 20.90 17.05
CA GLN A 317 23.68 21.29 16.88
C GLN A 317 24.32 20.66 15.62
N ALA A 318 23.84 19.49 15.21
CA ALA A 318 24.40 18.74 14.09
C ALA A 318 24.25 19.44 12.72
N ARG A 319 23.46 20.51 12.63
CA ARG A 319 23.30 21.33 11.41
C ARG A 319 23.70 22.80 11.61
N ALA A 320 24.06 23.19 12.82
CA ALA A 320 24.40 24.57 13.15
C ALA A 320 25.78 24.96 12.60
N ASP A 321 25.90 26.18 12.08
CA ASP A 321 27.19 26.74 11.66
C ASP A 321 28.14 26.95 12.86
N ALA A 322 27.59 27.24 14.04
CA ALA A 322 28.31 27.41 15.30
C ALA A 322 27.65 26.57 16.42
N PRO A 323 27.90 25.24 16.46
CA PRO A 323 27.22 24.30 17.36
C PRO A 323 27.29 24.70 18.84
N LEU A 324 28.48 25.06 19.34
CA LEU A 324 28.69 25.41 20.75
C LEU A 324 27.93 26.68 21.16
N ASP A 325 27.97 27.73 20.32
CA ASP A 325 27.29 29.00 20.61
C ASP A 325 25.78 28.82 20.61
N MET A 326 25.25 28.04 19.66
CA MET A 326 23.83 27.72 19.61
C MET A 326 23.38 26.94 20.85
N VAL A 327 24.16 25.92 21.26
CA VAL A 327 23.85 25.12 22.46
C VAL A 327 23.86 25.99 23.72
N ARG A 328 24.87 26.86 23.88
CA ARG A 328 24.93 27.81 25.00
C ARG A 328 23.72 28.74 25.03
N GLN A 329 23.34 29.30 23.88
CA GLN A 329 22.15 30.15 23.76
C GLN A 329 20.87 29.40 24.15
N LEU A 330 20.69 28.15 23.70
CA LEU A 330 19.52 27.34 24.04
C LEU A 330 19.48 26.98 25.53
N ILE A 331 20.62 26.74 26.17
CA ILE A 331 20.72 26.53 27.63
C ILE A 331 20.35 27.80 28.40
N GLU A 332 20.78 28.98 27.93
CA GLU A 332 20.40 30.26 28.52
C GLU A 332 18.90 30.52 28.44
N LEU A 333 18.31 30.27 27.27
CA LEU A 333 16.86 30.39 27.04
C LEU A 333 16.05 29.34 27.81
N ASN A 334 16.63 28.18 28.08
CA ASN A 334 15.97 27.06 28.75
C ASN A 334 16.78 26.56 29.96
N PRO A 335 16.84 27.32 31.07
CA PRO A 335 17.71 26.99 32.21
C PRO A 335 17.48 25.62 32.85
N ARG A 336 16.29 25.04 32.69
CA ARG A 336 15.93 23.70 33.19
C ARG A 336 16.76 22.59 32.55
N LEU A 337 17.33 22.79 31.36
CA LEU A 337 18.23 21.82 30.74
C LEU A 337 19.41 21.49 31.66
N ARG A 338 19.86 22.43 32.49
CA ARG A 338 20.96 22.24 33.46
C ARG A 338 20.69 21.15 34.50
N ALA A 339 19.44 20.71 34.66
CA ALA A 339 19.08 19.60 35.53
C ALA A 339 19.42 18.22 34.91
N HIS A 340 19.65 18.16 33.59
CA HIS A 340 19.99 16.91 32.91
C HIS A 340 21.46 16.55 33.16
N TRP A 341 21.71 15.31 33.58
CA TRP A 341 23.05 14.85 34.01
C TRP A 341 24.11 14.93 32.89
N TYR A 342 23.73 14.60 31.65
CA TYR A 342 24.63 14.58 30.49
C TYR A 342 24.93 15.98 29.89
N LEU A 343 24.26 17.06 30.32
CA LEU A 343 24.44 18.37 29.68
C LEU A 343 25.89 18.87 29.75
N THR A 344 26.56 18.66 30.89
CA THR A 344 27.93 19.11 31.09
C THR A 344 28.89 18.42 30.13
N GLU A 345 28.72 17.10 29.93
CA GLU A 345 29.53 16.29 29.01
C GLU A 345 29.29 16.73 27.56
N LEU A 346 28.03 16.91 27.16
CA LEU A 346 27.68 17.46 25.84
C LEU A 346 28.40 18.78 25.53
N VAL A 347 28.44 19.71 26.48
CA VAL A 347 29.13 21.00 26.28
C VAL A 347 30.64 20.83 26.18
N GLN A 348 31.23 19.94 26.99
CA GLN A 348 32.66 19.62 26.93
C GLN A 348 33.04 19.01 25.58
N ASP A 349 32.25 18.05 25.10
CA ASP A 349 32.49 17.41 23.79
C ASP A 349 32.40 18.44 22.65
N LEU A 350 31.46 19.38 22.72
CA LEU A 350 31.37 20.48 21.74
C LEU A 350 32.55 21.45 21.82
N GLU A 351 33.10 21.70 23.01
CA GLU A 351 34.29 22.53 23.19
C GLU A 351 35.55 21.85 22.63
N GLU A 352 35.68 20.53 22.81
CA GLU A 352 36.84 19.77 22.38
C GLU A 352 36.81 19.42 20.89
N PHE A 353 35.66 18.93 20.39
CA PHE A 353 35.52 18.35 19.06
C PHE A 353 34.77 19.25 18.07
N GLY A 354 34.07 20.27 18.55
CA GLY A 354 33.29 21.20 17.72
C GLY A 354 31.94 20.65 17.24
N PHE A 355 31.66 19.36 17.45
CA PHE A 355 30.38 18.71 17.15
C PHE A 355 30.22 17.46 18.02
N VAL A 356 28.97 17.00 18.14
CA VAL A 356 28.65 15.70 18.75
C VAL A 356 27.83 14.87 17.76
N ASP A 357 28.12 13.56 17.67
CA ASP A 357 27.35 12.67 16.80
C ASP A 357 25.91 12.52 17.32
N VAL A 358 24.97 12.28 16.42
CA VAL A 358 23.56 12.11 16.77
C VAL A 358 23.30 10.72 17.35
N TYR A 359 24.22 9.77 17.15
CA TYR A 359 24.13 8.38 17.63
C TYR A 359 25.15 8.06 18.71
#